data_AF-A0A2N5MA75-F1
#
_entry.id   AF-A0A2N5MA75-F1
#
_cell.length_a   1.000
_cell.length_b   1.000
_cell.length_c   1.000
_cell.angle_alpha   90.00
_cell.angle_beta   90.00
_cell.angle_gamma   90.00
#
_symmetry.space_group_name_H-M   'P 1'
#
loop_
_entity.id
_entity.type
_entity.pdbx_description
1 polymer ?
#
loop_
_entity_poly.entity_id
_entity_poly.type
_entity_poly.pdbx_seq_one_letter_code
_entity_poly.pdbx_strand_id
1 'polypeptide(L)'
;MTNLSIEEITSELIIRSGKNIPVQLENRFPDGRLVGGKYHLGTKSITMYIETVKEQCELLFGNVTHYLNYYAIVLAHEIGHALDEGLDQLAERLHDSDDQLAKQLIRKAEETAWEAAKDIVFDIDEKLFSKIKEVALALHE
;
A
#
# COMPACT_ATOMS: atom_id res chain seq x y z
N MET A 1 -4.41 11.03 -15.18
CA MET A 1 -3.25 11.82 -14.72
C MET A 1 -2.60 12.48 -15.94
N THR A 2 -2.29 13.77 -15.83
CA THR A 2 -1.17 14.41 -16.54
C THR A 2 0.08 13.52 -16.41
N ASN A 3 1.02 13.59 -17.36
CA ASN A 3 2.22 12.73 -17.43
C ASN A 3 3.17 12.91 -16.21
N LEU A 4 2.76 12.47 -15.03
CA LEU A 4 3.57 12.48 -13.82
C LEU A 4 4.48 11.24 -13.82
N SER A 5 5.73 11.44 -13.42
CA SER A 5 6.66 10.35 -13.15
C SER A 5 6.35 9.67 -11.82
N ILE A 6 6.94 8.50 -11.58
CA ILE A 6 6.83 7.78 -10.30
C ILE A 6 7.37 8.65 -9.16
N GLU A 7 8.45 9.36 -9.39
CA GLU A 7 9.09 10.26 -8.43
C GLU A 7 8.18 11.45 -8.07
N GLU A 8 7.48 12.02 -9.05
CA GLU A 8 6.52 13.11 -8.82
C GLU A 8 5.31 12.61 -8.02
N ILE A 9 4.75 11.45 -8.37
CA ILE A 9 3.65 10.80 -7.62
C ILE A 9 4.08 10.50 -6.18
N THR A 10 5.27 9.93 -6.01
CA THR A 10 5.83 9.60 -4.69
C THR A 10 5.95 10.85 -3.84
N SER A 11 6.55 11.91 -4.39
CA SER A 11 6.77 13.18 -3.68
C SER A 11 5.44 13.81 -3.27
N GLU A 12 4.46 13.83 -4.16
CA GLU A 12 3.14 14.41 -3.88
C GLU A 12 2.40 13.64 -2.78
N LEU A 13 2.38 12.30 -2.82
CA LEU A 13 1.73 11.49 -1.78
C LEU A 13 2.41 11.64 -0.42
N ILE A 14 3.74 11.76 -0.39
CA ILE A 14 4.48 12.02 0.84
C ILE A 14 4.15 13.41 1.39
N ILE A 15 4.10 14.45 0.56
CA ILE A 15 3.70 15.80 0.98
C ILE A 15 2.29 15.77 1.58
N ARG A 16 1.34 15.11 0.92
CA ARG A 16 -0.05 14.98 1.37
C ARG A 16 -0.19 14.20 2.67
N SER A 17 0.68 13.23 2.92
CA SER A 17 0.70 12.48 4.17
C SER A 17 1.04 13.35 5.40
N GLY A 18 1.67 14.51 5.19
CA GLY A 18 2.18 15.37 6.26
C GLY A 18 3.34 14.77 7.06
N LYS A 19 3.85 13.59 6.68
CA LYS A 19 5.00 12.92 7.30
C LYS A 19 6.18 12.85 6.32
N ASN A 20 7.39 12.83 6.87
CA ASN A 20 8.60 12.55 6.10
C ASN A 20 8.92 11.05 6.15
N ILE A 21 8.30 10.26 5.29
CA ILE A 21 8.46 8.81 5.25
C ILE A 21 9.48 8.46 4.15
N PRO A 22 10.60 7.80 4.46
CA PRO A 22 11.54 7.35 3.43
C PRO A 22 10.88 6.31 2.52
N VAL A 23 10.91 6.55 1.21
CA VAL A 23 10.43 5.61 0.18
C VAL A 23 11.60 5.16 -0.68
N GLN A 24 11.74 3.85 -0.85
CA GLN A 24 12.72 3.24 -1.72
C GLN A 24 12.02 2.53 -2.87
N LEU A 25 12.59 2.60 -4.07
CA LEU A 25 12.08 1.90 -5.25
C LEU A 25 13.01 0.72 -5.56
N GLU A 26 12.41 -0.46 -5.64
CA GLU A 26 13.09 -1.68 -6.06
C GLU A 26 12.33 -2.32 -7.23
N ASN A 27 12.98 -3.22 -7.95
CA ASN A 27 12.36 -3.86 -9.10
C ASN A 27 11.29 -4.86 -8.67
N ARG A 28 11.61 -5.80 -7.77
CA ARG A 28 10.73 -6.93 -7.41
C ARG A 28 10.89 -7.33 -5.95
N PHE A 29 9.80 -7.79 -5.36
CA PHE A 29 9.84 -8.42 -4.04
C PHE A 29 10.63 -9.74 -4.10
N PRO A 30 11.41 -10.10 -3.06
CA PRO A 30 12.13 -11.38 -3.00
C PRO A 30 11.23 -12.62 -3.12
N ASP A 31 11.82 -13.77 -3.48
CA ASP A 31 11.14 -15.08 -3.47
C ASP A 31 9.88 -15.20 -4.37
N GLY A 32 9.74 -14.31 -5.36
CA GLY A 32 8.68 -14.39 -6.38
C GLY A 32 7.28 -14.05 -5.88
N ARG A 33 7.14 -13.48 -4.68
CA ARG A 33 5.83 -13.05 -4.17
C ARG A 33 5.35 -11.78 -4.89
N LEU A 34 4.04 -11.70 -5.11
CA LEU A 34 3.39 -10.53 -5.71
C LEU A 34 3.02 -9.49 -4.64
N VAL A 35 4.03 -8.86 -4.04
CA VAL A 35 3.89 -7.74 -3.10
C VAL A 35 4.28 -6.44 -3.80
N GLY A 36 3.32 -5.52 -3.99
CA GLY A 36 3.55 -4.25 -4.70
C GLY A 36 4.26 -3.18 -3.86
N GLY A 37 4.02 -3.18 -2.55
CA GLY A 37 4.63 -2.27 -1.59
C GLY A 37 4.82 -2.97 -0.25
N LYS A 38 5.71 -2.43 0.58
CA LYS A 38 5.86 -2.87 1.96
C LYS A 38 6.33 -1.73 2.84
N TYR A 39 5.53 -1.43 3.86
CA TYR A 39 5.95 -0.67 5.02
C TYR A 39 6.75 -1.55 6.00
N HIS A 40 7.90 -1.06 6.42
CA HIS A 40 8.79 -1.73 7.36
C HIS A 40 8.70 -1.06 8.72
N LEU A 41 8.03 -1.72 9.66
CA LEU A 41 7.79 -1.17 11.00
C LEU A 41 9.08 -0.80 11.76
N GLY A 42 10.14 -1.61 11.62
CA GLY A 42 11.40 -1.41 12.33
C GLY A 42 12.22 -0.21 11.84
N THR A 43 12.18 0.10 10.54
CA THR A 43 12.90 1.22 9.92
C THR A 43 12.01 2.42 9.63
N LYS A 44 10.69 2.29 9.83
CA LYS A 44 9.66 3.30 9.53
C LYS A 44 9.79 3.82 8.09
N SER A 45 10.04 2.90 7.15
CA SER A 45 10.28 3.18 5.73
C SER A 45 9.40 2.32 4.84
N ILE A 46 9.21 2.75 3.60
CA ILE A 46 8.44 2.04 2.57
C ILE A 46 9.38 1.57 1.47
N THR A 47 9.20 0.34 1.00
CA THR A 47 9.78 -0.15 -0.26
C THR A 47 8.65 -0.39 -1.26
N MET A 48 8.76 0.16 -2.46
CA MET A 48 7.84 -0.08 -3.58
C MET A 48 8.52 -0.97 -4.62
N TYR A 49 7.81 -1.98 -5.11
CA TYR A 49 8.32 -2.97 -6.05
C TYR A 49 7.71 -2.78 -7.43
N ILE A 50 8.39 -1.99 -8.26
CA ILE A 50 7.85 -1.40 -9.49
C ILE A 50 7.32 -2.45 -10.48
N GLU A 51 8.08 -3.50 -10.74
CA GLU A 51 7.64 -4.55 -11.67
C GLU A 51 6.49 -5.37 -11.10
N THR A 52 6.47 -5.58 -9.77
CA THR A 52 5.38 -6.29 -9.11
C THR A 52 4.09 -5.48 -9.14
N VAL A 53 4.14 -4.17 -8.92
CA VAL A 53 2.98 -3.26 -9.07
C VAL A 53 2.44 -3.30 -10.49
N LYS A 54 3.33 -3.27 -11.49
CA LYS A 54 2.96 -3.35 -12.89
C LYS A 54 2.29 -4.70 -13.23
N GLU A 55 2.84 -5.80 -12.73
CA GLU A 55 2.29 -7.14 -12.88
C GLU A 55 0.92 -7.29 -12.20
N GLN A 56 0.76 -6.76 -10.99
CA GLN A 56 -0.54 -6.72 -10.30
C GLN A 56 -1.59 -5.90 -11.08
N CYS A 57 -1.19 -4.76 -11.66
CA CYS A 57 -2.05 -3.96 -12.53
C CYS A 57 -2.49 -4.76 -13.77
N GLU A 58 -1.55 -5.44 -14.43
CA GLU A 58 -1.83 -6.27 -15.60
C GLU A 58 -2.73 -7.45 -15.26
N LEU A 59 -2.50 -8.14 -14.14
CA LEU A 59 -3.35 -9.25 -13.69
C LEU A 59 -4.77 -8.80 -13.38
N LEU A 60 -4.95 -7.61 -12.79
CA LEU A 60 -6.27 -7.11 -12.41
C LEU A 60 -7.06 -6.53 -13.60
N PHE A 61 -6.40 -5.80 -14.50
CA PHE A 61 -7.06 -5.05 -15.58
C PHE A 61 -6.82 -5.62 -16.98
N GLY A 62 -6.00 -6.66 -17.10
CA GLY A 62 -5.57 -7.25 -18.38
C GLY A 62 -4.59 -6.37 -19.17
N ASN A 63 -4.14 -5.25 -18.62
CA ASN A 63 -3.19 -4.32 -19.22
C ASN A 63 -2.61 -3.35 -18.19
N VAL A 64 -1.60 -2.57 -18.59
CA VAL A 64 -0.87 -1.63 -17.71
C VAL A 64 -1.31 -0.16 -17.88
N THR A 65 -2.46 0.11 -18.50
CA THR A 65 -2.95 1.48 -18.74
C THR A 65 -3.11 2.27 -17.44
N HIS A 66 -3.50 1.60 -16.36
CA HIS A 66 -3.69 2.20 -15.04
C HIS A 66 -2.45 2.11 -14.15
N TYR A 67 -1.29 1.71 -14.67
CA TYR A 67 -0.10 1.41 -13.88
C TYR A 67 0.27 2.50 -12.87
N LEU A 68 0.37 3.76 -13.30
CA LEU A 68 0.73 4.85 -12.40
C LEU A 68 -0.34 5.11 -11.32
N ASN A 69 -1.63 4.95 -11.66
CA ASN A 69 -2.70 5.07 -10.67
C ASN A 69 -2.60 3.92 -9.67
N TYR A 70 -2.34 2.71 -10.16
CA TYR A 70 -2.14 1.52 -9.32
C TYR A 70 -0.98 1.73 -8.35
N TYR A 71 0.16 2.23 -8.86
CA TYR A 71 1.31 2.61 -8.05
C TYR A 71 0.94 3.61 -6.97
N ALA A 72 0.24 4.69 -7.33
CA ALA A 72 -0.18 5.72 -6.39
C ALA A 72 -1.08 5.15 -5.28
N ILE A 73 -2.00 4.25 -5.63
CA ILE A 73 -2.93 3.61 -4.69
C ILE A 73 -2.18 2.68 -3.72
N VAL A 74 -1.25 1.85 -4.24
CA VAL A 74 -0.44 0.95 -3.40
C VAL A 74 0.46 1.77 -2.47
N LEU A 75 1.13 2.81 -2.97
CA LEU A 75 1.96 3.67 -2.13
C LEU A 75 1.12 4.38 -1.05
N ALA A 76 -0.08 4.88 -1.39
CA ALA A 76 -0.96 5.51 -0.41
C ALA A 76 -1.40 4.52 0.69
N HIS A 77 -1.60 3.25 0.36
CA HIS A 77 -1.83 2.18 1.33
C HIS A 77 -0.63 1.96 2.26
N GLU A 78 0.60 1.88 1.73
CA GLU A 78 1.80 1.76 2.57
C GLU A 78 2.03 3.00 3.46
N ILE A 79 1.71 4.19 2.96
CA ILE A 79 1.69 5.42 3.76
C ILE A 79 0.63 5.32 4.84
N GLY A 80 -0.54 4.74 4.56
CA GLY A 80 -1.58 4.47 5.54
C GLY A 80 -1.06 3.69 6.76
N HIS A 81 -0.26 2.65 6.55
CA HIS A 81 0.43 1.95 7.64
C HIS A 81 1.39 2.84 8.43
N ALA A 82 2.12 3.74 7.75
CA ALA A 82 3.00 4.69 8.41
C ALA A 82 2.25 5.80 9.19
N LEU A 83 0.99 6.05 8.84
CA LEU A 83 0.12 7.00 9.54
C LEU A 83 -0.54 6.39 10.77
N ASP A 84 -0.76 5.07 10.81
CA ASP A 84 -1.42 4.38 11.92
C ASP A 84 -0.55 4.36 13.19
N GLU A 85 -0.86 5.26 14.13
CA GLU A 85 -0.21 5.33 15.45
C GLU A 85 -0.47 4.09 16.32
N GLY A 86 -1.51 3.31 16.02
CA GLY A 86 -1.86 2.07 16.70
C GLY A 86 -1.12 0.84 16.17
N LEU A 87 -0.41 0.94 15.04
CA LEU A 87 0.17 -0.21 14.36
C LEU A 87 1.25 -0.91 15.19
N ASP A 88 2.06 -0.16 15.95
CA ASP A 88 3.07 -0.75 16.85
C ASP A 88 2.40 -1.62 17.94
N GLN A 89 1.29 -1.14 18.52
CA GLN A 89 0.53 -1.91 19.53
C GLN A 89 -0.16 -3.14 18.92
N LEU A 90 -0.65 -3.03 17.67
CA LEU A 90 -1.22 -4.17 16.96
C LEU A 90 -0.14 -5.22 16.68
N ALA A 91 1.06 -4.82 16.29
CA ALA A 91 2.18 -5.71 16.04
C ALA A 91 2.66 -6.42 17.32
N GLU A 92 2.70 -5.72 18.46
CA GLU A 92 2.97 -6.34 19.77
C GLU A 92 1.91 -7.39 20.12
N ARG A 93 0.63 -7.05 19.99
CA ARG A 93 -0.47 -7.98 20.27
C ARG A 93 -0.50 -9.18 19.33
N LEU A 94 -0.04 -9.00 18.09
CA LEU A 94 0.05 -10.08 17.10
C LEU A 94 1.05 -11.16 17.53
N HIS A 95 2.15 -10.78 18.20
CA HIS A 95 3.18 -11.71 18.66
C HIS A 95 2.63 -12.78 19.63
N ASP A 96 1.70 -12.39 20.50
CA ASP A 96 1.13 -13.25 21.55
C ASP A 96 -0.25 -13.84 21.16
N SER A 97 -0.71 -13.61 19.93
CA SER A 97 -2.05 -13.98 19.49
C SER A 97 -2.15 -15.43 18.98
N ASP A 98 -3.32 -16.04 19.17
CA ASP A 98 -3.69 -17.25 18.43
C ASP A 98 -4.05 -16.92 16.96
N ASP A 99 -4.19 -17.94 16.12
CA ASP A 99 -4.46 -17.76 14.69
C ASP A 99 -5.71 -16.93 14.39
N GLN A 100 -6.75 -17.01 15.23
CA GLN A 100 -7.99 -16.29 15.01
C GLN A 100 -7.82 -14.81 15.34
N LEU A 101 -7.22 -14.51 16.48
CA LEU A 101 -6.92 -13.14 16.88
C LEU A 101 -5.89 -12.50 15.94
N ALA A 102 -4.88 -13.26 15.50
CA ALA A 102 -3.89 -12.80 14.53
C ALA A 102 -4.54 -12.28 13.24
N LYS A 103 -5.47 -13.04 12.67
CA LYS A 103 -6.23 -12.65 11.47
C LYS A 103 -7.03 -11.37 11.70
N GLN A 104 -7.68 -11.24 12.85
CA GLN A 104 -8.45 -10.03 13.19
C GLN A 104 -7.56 -8.79 13.33
N LEU A 105 -6.38 -8.93 13.95
CA LEU A 105 -5.42 -7.83 14.12
C LEU A 105 -4.83 -7.40 12.78
N ILE A 106 -4.43 -8.34 11.93
CA ILE A 106 -3.94 -8.07 10.58
C ILE A 106 -5.02 -7.35 9.78
N ARG A 107 -6.23 -7.90 9.72
CA ARG A 107 -7.34 -7.28 8.98
C ARG A 107 -7.63 -5.86 9.45
N LYS A 108 -7.59 -5.60 10.75
CA LYS A 108 -7.76 -4.25 11.30
C LYS A 108 -6.65 -3.30 10.84
N ALA A 109 -5.40 -3.75 10.83
CA ALA A 109 -4.29 -2.95 10.34
C ALA A 109 -4.44 -2.60 8.84
N GLU A 110 -4.84 -3.58 8.02
CA GLU A 110 -5.12 -3.38 6.60
C GLU A 110 -6.27 -2.39 6.36
N GLU A 111 -7.41 -2.58 7.02
CA GLU A 111 -8.58 -1.70 6.91
C GLU A 111 -8.22 -0.26 7.30
N THR A 112 -7.49 -0.07 8.40
CA THR A 112 -7.04 1.25 8.86
C THR A 112 -6.12 1.92 7.84
N ALA A 113 -5.18 1.17 7.27
CA ALA A 113 -4.29 1.68 6.23
C ALA A 113 -5.05 2.09 4.96
N TRP A 114 -6.06 1.32 4.54
CA TRP A 114 -6.89 1.63 3.39
C TRP A 114 -7.80 2.85 3.59
N GLU A 115 -8.32 3.08 4.80
CA GLU A 115 -9.06 4.30 5.11
C GLU A 115 -8.14 5.53 5.03
N ALA A 116 -6.94 5.46 5.61
CA ALA A 116 -5.97 6.54 5.50
C ALA A 116 -5.55 6.79 4.05
N ALA A 117 -5.32 5.73 3.26
CA ALA A 117 -4.95 5.84 1.85
C ALA A 117 -5.97 6.64 1.03
N LYS A 118 -7.26 6.47 1.32
CA LYS A 118 -8.36 7.16 0.63
C LYS A 118 -8.25 8.69 0.76
N ASP A 119 -7.78 9.18 1.89
CA ASP A 119 -7.64 10.62 2.15
C ASP A 119 -6.38 11.24 1.51
N ILE A 120 -5.39 10.41 1.16
CA ILE A 120 -4.08 10.84 0.64
C ILE A 120 -4.07 10.84 -0.90
N VAL A 121 -4.70 9.83 -1.51
CA VAL A 121 -4.75 9.74 -2.98
C VAL A 121 -5.41 10.98 -3.60
N PHE A 122 -4.96 11.34 -4.80
CA PHE A 122 -5.43 12.52 -5.51
C PHE A 122 -5.64 12.22 -6.99
N ASP A 123 -6.66 12.82 -7.60
CA ASP A 123 -7.00 12.65 -9.02
C ASP A 123 -7.13 11.18 -9.46
N ILE A 124 -7.53 10.31 -8.54
CA ILE A 124 -7.80 8.88 -8.77
C ILE A 124 -9.30 8.65 -8.85
N ASP A 125 -9.71 7.90 -9.87
CA ASP A 125 -11.09 7.44 -10.01
C ASP A 125 -11.51 6.54 -8.83
N GLU A 126 -12.64 6.84 -8.19
CA GLU A 126 -13.10 6.14 -6.99
C GLU A 126 -13.38 4.65 -7.25
N LYS A 127 -13.82 4.29 -8.47
CA LYS A 127 -14.06 2.88 -8.82
C LYS A 127 -12.74 2.12 -8.96
N LEU A 128 -11.72 2.77 -9.52
CA LEU A 128 -10.37 2.20 -9.59
C LEU A 128 -9.80 1.94 -8.20
N PHE A 129 -9.86 2.93 -7.30
CA PHE A 129 -9.43 2.77 -5.91
C PHE A 129 -10.17 1.63 -5.22
N SER A 130 -11.51 1.65 -5.31
CA SER A 130 -12.37 0.65 -4.67
C SER A 130 -12.07 -0.76 -5.18
N LYS A 131 -11.80 -0.92 -6.49
CA LYS A 131 -11.51 -2.22 -7.08
C LYS A 131 -10.18 -2.80 -6.59
N ILE A 132 -9.15 -1.97 -6.48
CA ILE A 132 -7.83 -2.41 -5.98
C ILE A 132 -7.93 -2.75 -4.49
N LYS A 133 -8.57 -1.89 -3.68
CA LYS A 133 -8.82 -2.14 -2.26
C LYS A 133 -9.56 -3.46 -2.02
N GLU A 134 -10.64 -3.71 -2.76
CA GLU A 134 -11.44 -4.95 -2.66
C GLU A 134 -10.57 -6.20 -2.89
N VAL A 135 -9.79 -6.21 -3.98
CA VAL A 135 -8.94 -7.35 -4.32
C VAL A 135 -7.81 -7.53 -3.31
N ALA A 136 -7.22 -6.44 -2.80
CA ALA A 136 -6.18 -6.51 -1.78
C ALA A 136 -6.71 -7.08 -0.47
N LEU A 137 -7.86 -6.58 0.02
CA LEU A 137 -8.46 -7.04 1.27
C LEU A 137 -8.94 -8.50 1.21
N ALA A 138 -9.36 -8.99 0.04
CA ALA A 138 -9.73 -10.39 -0.16
C ALA A 138 -8.58 -11.38 0.10
N LEU A 139 -7.32 -10.92 0.08
CA LEU A 139 -6.16 -11.75 0.43
C LEU A 139 -6.02 -11.99 1.96
N HIS A 140 -6.76 -11.23 2.77
CA HIS A 140 -6.73 -11.26 4.23
C HIS A 140 -8.04 -11.78 4.86
N GLU A 141 -8.87 -12.49 4.08
CA GLU A 141 -10.10 -13.15 4.54
C GLU A 141 -9.87 -14.54 5.18
#